data_AF-A0A8T3D6E0-F1
#
_entry.id   AF-A0A8T3D6E0-F1
#
_cell.length_a   1.000
_cell.length_b   1.000
_cell.length_c   1.000
_cell.angle_alpha   90.00
_cell.angle_beta   90.00
_cell.angle_gamma   90.00
#
_symmetry.space_group_name_H-M   'P 1'
#
loop_
_entity.id
_entity.type
_entity.pdbx_description
1 polymer ?
#
loop_
_entity_poly.entity_id
_entity_poly.type
_entity_poly.pdbx_seq_one_letter_code
_entity_poly.pdbx_strand_id
1 'polypeptide(L)'
;MKMKLCALLLLVCLYPAWALTPQPSLGCEDPANLMVAREAVDKINADRQEGYLFSFNLINDLTQSEDAGGLMFNLPIGVMETECHVISRNNQSQCEIKGIAGGPAARRSW
;
A
#
# COMPACT_ATOMS: atom_id res chain seq x y z
N MET A 1 2.13 -33.96 -43.57
CA MET A 1 1.88 -32.61 -43.01
C MET A 1 1.00 -32.61 -41.75
N LYS A 2 -0.01 -33.48 -41.66
CA LYS A 2 -0.92 -33.62 -40.49
C LYS A 2 -0.21 -33.92 -39.16
N MET A 3 0.81 -34.78 -39.17
CA MET A 3 1.54 -35.22 -37.96
C MET A 3 2.32 -34.10 -37.26
N LYS A 4 2.88 -33.16 -38.04
CA LYS A 4 3.64 -32.01 -37.52
C LYS A 4 2.72 -30.95 -36.92
N LEU A 5 1.51 -30.81 -37.49
CA LEU A 5 0.47 -29.92 -37.00
C LEU A 5 -0.07 -30.39 -35.64
N CYS A 6 -0.28 -31.70 -35.48
CA CYS A 6 -0.65 -32.30 -34.19
C CYS A 6 0.44 -32.12 -33.13
N ALA A 7 1.72 -32.31 -33.49
CA ALA A 7 2.83 -32.13 -32.56
C ALA A 7 2.95 -30.66 -32.09
N LEU A 8 2.77 -29.69 -32.98
CA LEU A 8 2.77 -28.26 -32.65
C LEU A 8 1.59 -27.87 -31.74
N LEU A 9 0.38 -28.38 -32.02
CA LEU A 9 -0.79 -28.17 -31.17
C LEU A 9 -0.60 -28.73 -29.76
N LEU A 10 -0.03 -29.93 -29.64
CA LEU A 10 0.26 -30.54 -28.34
C LEU A 10 1.34 -29.76 -27.57
N LEU A 11 2.35 -29.22 -28.27
CA LEU A 11 3.40 -28.41 -27.65
C LEU A 11 2.85 -27.10 -27.06
N VAL A 12 1.90 -26.46 -27.75
CA VAL A 12 1.20 -25.25 -27.27
C VAL A 12 0.31 -25.55 -26.07
N CYS A 13 -0.34 -26.72 -26.01
CA CYS A 13 -1.13 -27.14 -24.84
C CYS A 13 -0.29 -27.55 -23.63
N LEU A 14 0.98 -27.95 -23.86
CA LEU A 14 1.93 -28.33 -22.81
C LEU A 14 2.78 -27.17 -22.30
N TYR A 15 2.68 -25.98 -22.92
CA TYR A 15 3.20 -24.77 -22.28
C TYR A 15 2.47 -24.63 -20.94
N PRO A 16 3.19 -24.64 -19.81
CA PRO A 16 2.51 -24.65 -18.53
C PRO A 16 1.65 -23.38 -18.44
N ALA A 17 0.48 -23.49 -17.82
CA ALA A 17 -0.40 -22.36 -17.55
C ALA A 17 0.08 -21.52 -16.34
N TRP A 18 1.35 -21.66 -15.94
CA TRP A 18 2.01 -20.84 -14.92
C TRP A 18 1.98 -19.33 -15.21
N ALA A 19 1.69 -18.89 -16.44
CA ALA A 19 1.49 -17.48 -16.74
C ALA A 19 0.14 -16.92 -16.23
N LEU A 20 -0.77 -17.78 -15.78
CA LEU A 20 -2.07 -17.41 -15.22
C LEU A 20 -2.13 -17.56 -13.70
N THR A 21 -0.99 -17.77 -13.01
CA THR A 21 -1.01 -17.72 -11.55
C THR A 21 -1.36 -16.30 -11.14
N PRO A 22 -2.46 -16.07 -10.39
CA PRO A 22 -2.72 -14.78 -9.79
C PRO A 22 -1.46 -14.38 -9.03
N GLN A 23 -0.89 -13.23 -9.38
CA GLN A 23 0.23 -12.67 -8.62
C GLN A 23 -0.22 -12.62 -7.17
N PRO A 24 0.56 -13.16 -6.20
CA PRO A 24 0.14 -13.14 -4.82
C PRO A 24 -0.17 -11.69 -4.47
N SER A 25 -1.43 -11.40 -4.12
CA SER A 25 -1.81 -10.10 -3.63
C SER A 25 -0.98 -9.88 -2.37
N LEU A 26 0.01 -8.99 -2.45
CA LEU A 26 0.82 -8.61 -1.30
C LEU A 26 -0.18 -8.12 -0.25
N GLY A 27 -0.18 -8.68 0.96
CA GLY A 27 -1.19 -8.33 1.97
C GLY A 27 -1.04 -6.89 2.48
N CYS A 28 -1.98 -6.40 3.27
CA CYS A 28 -1.87 -5.09 3.94
C CYS A 28 -0.63 -4.99 4.86
N GLU A 29 -0.09 -6.12 5.32
CA GLU A 29 1.13 -6.18 6.14
C GLU A 29 2.41 -6.40 5.34
N ASP A 30 2.32 -6.49 4.01
CA ASP A 30 3.49 -6.64 3.17
C ASP A 30 4.41 -5.41 3.29
N PRO A 31 5.73 -5.60 3.49
CA PRO A 31 6.65 -4.48 3.66
C PRO A 31 6.67 -3.48 2.50
N ALA A 32 6.46 -3.94 1.26
CA ALA A 32 6.42 -3.05 0.11
C ALA A 32 5.15 -2.17 0.15
N ASN A 33 4.00 -2.75 0.48
CA ASN A 33 2.75 -2.00 0.63
C ASN A 33 2.82 -0.99 1.78
N LEU A 34 3.40 -1.38 2.92
CA LEU A 34 3.61 -0.47 4.06
C LEU A 34 4.57 0.69 3.71
N MET A 35 5.58 0.43 2.90
CA MET A 35 6.51 1.46 2.43
C MET A 35 5.79 2.46 1.51
N VAL A 36 5.01 1.97 0.54
CA VAL A 36 4.20 2.82 -0.36
C VAL A 36 3.18 3.66 0.44
N ALA A 37 2.52 3.06 1.45
CA ALA A 37 1.60 3.79 2.31
C ALA A 37 2.28 4.93 3.07
N ARG A 38 3.49 4.70 3.61
CA ARG A 38 4.26 5.73 4.32
C ARG A 38 4.68 6.86 3.38
N GLU A 39 5.16 6.53 2.19
CA GLU A 39 5.53 7.52 1.18
C GLU A 39 4.32 8.37 0.75
N ALA A 40 3.14 7.75 0.62
CA ALA A 40 1.90 8.48 0.34
C ALA A 40 1.58 9.48 1.47
N VAL A 41 1.73 9.10 2.75
CA VAL A 41 1.55 10.03 3.89
C VAL A 41 2.59 11.15 3.86
N ASP A 42 3.85 10.85 3.55
CA ASP A 42 4.91 11.87 3.44
C ASP A 42 4.58 12.88 2.35
N LYS A 43 4.07 12.41 1.20
CA LYS A 43 3.64 13.27 0.11
C LYS A 43 2.43 14.14 0.49
N ILE A 44 1.44 13.57 1.16
CA ILE A 44 0.29 14.32 1.70
C ILE A 44 0.78 15.42 2.65
N ASN A 45 1.68 15.09 3.58
CA ASN A 45 2.24 16.05 4.53
C ASN A 45 3.01 17.17 3.85
N ALA A 46 3.77 16.87 2.78
CA ALA A 46 4.52 17.87 2.02
C ALA A 46 3.60 18.88 1.29
N ASP A 47 2.41 18.44 0.86
CA ASP A 47 1.46 19.27 0.11
C ASP A 47 0.53 20.09 1.04
N ARG A 48 0.44 19.75 2.33
CA ARG A 48 -0.37 20.48 3.32
C ARG A 48 0.29 21.78 3.75
N GLN A 49 -0.53 22.84 3.88
CA GLN A 49 -0.08 24.18 4.30
C GLN A 49 -0.50 24.55 5.74
N GLU A 50 -1.41 23.79 6.34
CA GLU A 50 -1.94 24.05 7.68
C GLU A 50 -2.17 22.79 8.52
N GLY A 51 -2.27 23.00 9.82
CA GLY A 51 -2.50 21.95 10.81
C GLY A 51 -1.24 21.17 11.14
N TYR A 52 -1.42 19.93 11.54
CA TYR A 52 -0.34 19.07 12.00
C TYR A 52 -0.01 17.98 10.98
N LEU A 53 1.20 17.44 11.07
CA LEU A 53 1.63 16.31 10.26
C LEU A 53 0.80 15.09 10.62
N PHE A 54 0.52 14.27 9.62
CA PHE A 54 -0.07 12.95 9.80
C PHE A 54 1.02 11.89 9.97
N SER A 55 0.74 10.94 10.85
CA SER A 55 1.49 9.69 10.97
C SER A 55 0.68 8.54 10.38
N PHE A 56 1.35 7.69 9.60
CA PHE A 56 0.77 6.44 9.09
C PHE A 56 0.40 5.51 10.26
N ASN A 57 -0.83 4.98 10.24
CA ASN A 57 -1.31 4.02 11.24
C ASN A 57 -1.45 2.61 10.66
N LEU A 58 -2.27 2.45 9.61
CA LEU A 58 -2.56 1.15 9.00
C LEU A 58 -3.07 1.29 7.57
N ILE A 59 -3.03 0.18 6.82
CA ILE A 59 -3.72 0.03 5.54
C ILE A 59 -5.07 -0.63 5.81
N ASN A 60 -6.17 0.05 5.48
CA ASN A 60 -7.52 -0.45 5.76
C ASN A 60 -7.94 -1.56 4.80
N ASP A 61 -7.51 -1.43 3.55
CA ASP A 61 -7.85 -2.35 2.47
C ASP A 61 -6.78 -2.24 1.38
N LEU A 62 -6.72 -3.24 0.51
CA LEU A 62 -5.87 -3.23 -0.66
C LEU A 62 -6.63 -3.81 -1.83
N THR A 63 -6.85 -2.99 -2.85
CA THR A 63 -7.41 -3.45 -4.10
C THR A 63 -6.45 -3.16 -5.24
N GLN A 64 -6.32 -4.14 -6.13
CA GLN A 64 -5.48 -4.08 -7.31
C GLN A 64 -6.38 -4.24 -8.53
N SER A 65 -6.21 -3.35 -9.50
CA SER A 65 -6.91 -3.41 -10.78
C SER A 65 -5.94 -3.23 -11.93
N GLU A 66 -6.11 -3.99 -13.00
CA GLU A 66 -5.40 -3.75 -14.26
C GLU A 66 -6.22 -2.81 -15.14
N ASP A 67 -5.58 -1.76 -15.64
CA ASP A 67 -6.11 -0.89 -16.70
C ASP A 67 -5.21 -0.88 -17.93
N ALA A 68 -5.61 -0.16 -18.98
CA ALA A 68 -4.82 -0.08 -20.22
C ALA A 68 -3.42 0.54 -20.04
N GLY A 69 -3.17 1.21 -18.90
CA GLY A 69 -1.88 1.81 -18.52
C GLY A 69 -1.04 0.94 -17.59
N GLY A 70 -1.56 -0.20 -17.11
CA GLY A 70 -0.84 -1.17 -16.29
C GLY A 70 -1.56 -1.49 -14.98
N LEU A 71 -0.77 -1.75 -13.94
CA LEU A 71 -1.26 -2.15 -12.62
C LEU A 71 -1.57 -0.93 -11.76
N MET A 72 -2.83 -0.76 -11.37
CA MET A 72 -3.29 0.30 -10.48
C MET A 72 -3.55 -0.26 -9.08
N PHE A 73 -2.98 0.40 -8.07
CA PHE A 73 -3.20 0.08 -6.66
C PHE A 73 -4.09 1.14 -6.01
N ASN A 74 -5.18 0.70 -5.40
CA ASN A 74 -6.00 1.54 -4.55
C ASN A 74 -5.77 1.12 -3.09
N LEU A 75 -5.16 2.05 -2.33
CA LEU A 75 -4.66 1.83 -0.99
C LEU A 75 -5.30 2.81 0.00
N PRO A 76 -6.50 2.51 0.53
CA PRO A 76 -7.08 3.29 1.61
C PRO A 76 -6.23 3.22 2.88
N ILE A 77 -5.58 4.31 3.24
CA ILE A 77 -4.70 4.39 4.42
C ILE A 77 -5.37 5.11 5.59
N GLY A 78 -5.18 4.58 6.79
CA GLY A 78 -5.52 5.24 8.04
C GLY A 78 -4.35 6.08 8.54
N VAL A 79 -4.65 7.32 8.95
CA VAL A 79 -3.66 8.27 9.48
C VAL A 79 -4.08 8.81 10.85
N MET A 80 -3.10 9.25 11.63
CA MET A 80 -3.30 9.90 12.93
C MET A 80 -2.62 11.27 12.96
N GLU A 81 -3.27 12.25 13.59
CA GLU A 81 -2.68 13.58 13.78
C GLU A 81 -1.51 13.52 14.77
N THR A 82 -0.41 14.20 14.45
CA THR A 82 0.76 14.34 15.34
C THR A 82 0.77 15.68 16.06
N GLU A 83 1.73 15.87 16.96
CA GLU A 83 1.96 17.15 17.63
C GLU A 83 2.83 18.13 16.81
N CYS A 84 3.43 17.66 15.72
CA CYS A 84 4.25 18.50 14.84
C CYS A 84 3.39 19.30 13.87
N HIS A 85 3.54 20.62 13.86
CA HIS A 85 2.90 21.46 12.86
C HIS A 85 3.53 21.26 11.47
N VAL A 86 2.76 21.34 10.37
CA VAL A 86 3.27 21.11 8.99
C VAL A 86 4.45 22.04 8.61
N ILE A 87 4.53 23.22 9.22
CA ILE A 87 5.60 24.21 9.01
C ILE A 87 6.96 23.71 9.54
N SER A 88 6.99 22.82 10.54
CA SER A 88 8.26 22.34 11.10
C SER A 88 9.09 21.56 10.07
N ARG A 89 8.45 21.03 9.02
CA ARG A 89 9.05 20.16 8.00
C ARG A 89 9.80 18.95 8.60
N ASN A 90 9.37 18.51 9.79
CA ASN A 90 9.86 17.28 10.40
C ASN A 90 9.38 16.06 9.62
N ASN A 91 10.09 14.94 9.75
CA ASN A 91 9.60 13.65 9.29
C ASN A 91 8.47 13.17 10.23
N GLN A 92 7.37 12.63 9.68
CA GLN A 92 6.26 12.10 10.46
C GLN A 92 6.68 11.10 11.55
N SER A 93 7.73 10.30 11.29
CA SER A 93 8.23 9.27 12.19
C SER A 93 8.90 9.81 13.46
N GLN A 94 9.25 11.09 13.46
CA GLN A 94 9.88 11.79 14.59
C GLN A 94 8.87 12.58 15.42
N CYS A 95 7.60 12.53 15.05
CA CYS A 95 6.55 13.32 15.66
C CYS A 95 5.65 12.43 16.52
N GLU A 96 5.41 12.86 17.75
CA GLU A 96 4.52 12.13 18.66
C GLU A 96 3.07 12.21 18.16
N ILE A 97 2.33 11.11 18.29
CA ILE A 97 0.93 11.07 17.92
C ILE A 97 0.13 11.80 18.99
N LYS A 98 -0.69 12.75 18.56
CA LYS A 98 -1.47 13.61 19.44
C LYS A 98 -2.42 12.78 20.31
N GLY A 99 -2.38 13.00 21.61
CA GLY A 99 -3.24 12.30 22.57
C GLY A 99 -2.79 10.88 22.94
N ILE A 100 -1.69 10.37 22.36
CA ILE A 100 -1.03 9.13 22.79
C ILE A 100 0.15 9.45 23.73
N ALA A 101 0.71 10.66 23.62
CA ALA A 101 1.76 11.19 24.50
C ALA A 101 1.20 11.50 25.91
N GLY A 102 0.99 10.44 26.70
CA GLY A 102 0.51 10.53 28.08
C GLY A 102 0.57 9.23 28.89
N GLY A 103 0.97 8.09 28.32
CA GLY A 103 1.15 6.82 29.04
C GLY A 103 0.39 5.63 28.42
N PRO A 104 0.71 4.40 28.86
CA PRO A 104 0.44 3.18 28.10
C PRO A 104 -1.06 2.88 28.06
N ALA A 105 -1.57 2.56 26.87
CA ALA A 105 -2.90 1.95 26.69
C ALA A 105 -4.10 2.71 27.29
N ALA A 106 -4.12 4.05 27.26
CA ALA A 106 -5.23 4.81 27.83
C ALA A 106 -6.40 5.01 26.84
N ARG A 107 -7.42 4.14 27.01
CA ARG A 107 -8.84 4.33 26.64
C ARG A 107 -9.22 4.25 25.16
N ARG A 108 -9.34 3.02 24.68
CA ARG A 108 -10.50 2.65 23.86
C ARG A 108 -11.72 2.60 24.78
N SER A 109 -12.57 3.61 24.70
CA SER A 109 -13.95 3.57 25.21
C SER A 109 -14.85 3.81 24.01
N TRP A 110 -15.28 2.73 23.37
CA TRP A 110 -16.55 2.69 22.65
C TRP A 110 -17.57 2.06 23.59
#